data_AF-A0A256VPB4-F1
#
_entry.id   AF-A0A256VPB4-F1
#
_cell.length_a   1.000
_cell.length_b   1.000
_cell.length_c   1.000
_cell.angle_alpha   90.00
_cell.angle_beta   90.00
_cell.angle_gamma   90.00
#
_symmetry.space_group_name_H-M   'P 1'
#
loop_
_entity.id
_entity.type
_entity.pdbx_description
1 polymer ?
#
loop_
_entity_poly.entity_id
_entity_poly.type
_entity_poly.pdbx_seq_one_letter_code
_entity_poly.pdbx_strand_id
1 'polypeptide(L)' 'CLSKDTPDVTTAGDKPATVVVSYPDGSKDEVPVTIHVTNPATDADKYTPEGQDVNTKTGELPNPADGIKNKSDLP' A
#
# COMPACT_ATOMS: atom_id res chain seq x y z
N CYS A 1 -27.93 0.18 -19.79
CA CYS A 1 -26.70 -0.13 -19.05
C CYS A 1 -26.69 0.73 -17.80
N LEU A 2 -26.96 0.15 -16.62
CA LEU A 2 -26.92 0.90 -15.37
C LEU A 2 -25.45 1.18 -15.04
N SER A 3 -25.04 2.44 -15.07
CA SER A 3 -23.70 2.89 -14.69
C SER A 3 -23.50 2.61 -13.21
N LYS A 4 -22.86 1.48 -12.92
CA LYS A 4 -22.44 1.08 -11.59
C LYS A 4 -21.08 1.72 -11.39
N ASP A 5 -21.00 2.70 -10.49
CA ASP A 5 -19.74 3.33 -10.11
C ASP A 5 -18.70 2.25 -9.84
N THR A 6 -17.67 2.21 -10.67
CA THR A 6 -16.52 1.34 -10.45
C THR A 6 -15.82 1.82 -9.18
N PRO A 7 -15.68 0.97 -8.15
CA PRO A 7 -15.02 1.36 -6.91
C PRO A 7 -13.58 1.78 -7.20
N ASP A 8 -13.14 2.87 -6.59
CA ASP A 8 -11.76 3.35 -6.72
C ASP A 8 -10.80 2.38 -6.02
N VAL A 9 -9.99 1.70 -6.84
CA VAL A 9 -8.98 0.72 -6.42
C VAL A 9 -7.54 1.25 -6.57
N THR A 10 -7.35 2.56 -6.76
CA THR A 10 -6.01 3.15 -6.91
C THR A 10 -5.23 3.23 -5.59
N THR A 11 -5.93 3.12 -4.45
CA THR A 11 -5.33 3.19 -3.11
C THR A 11 -5.70 1.96 -2.30
N ALA A 12 -4.72 1.41 -1.58
CA ALA A 12 -4.93 0.31 -0.67
C ALA A 12 -5.88 0.68 0.48
N GLY A 13 -6.56 -0.32 1.02
CA GLY A 13 -7.52 -0.19 2.12
C GLY A 13 -8.92 -0.70 1.74
N ASP A 14 -9.83 -0.58 2.71
CA ASP A 14 -11.21 -1.00 2.55
C ASP A 14 -12.04 0.06 1.83
N LYS A 15 -12.72 -0.37 0.75
CA LYS A 15 -13.55 0.49 -0.10
C LYS A 15 -15.00 -0.03 -0.10
N PRO A 16 -15.99 0.79 0.28
CA PRO A 16 -17.39 0.39 0.17
C PRO A 16 -17.83 0.35 -1.29
N ALA A 17 -18.61 -0.65 -1.67
CA ALA A 17 -19.24 -0.75 -2.98
C ALA A 17 -20.67 -1.30 -2.85
N THR A 18 -21.54 -0.95 -3.79
CA THR A 18 -22.93 -1.43 -3.81
C THR A 18 -23.14 -2.34 -5.00
N VAL A 19 -23.68 -3.54 -4.77
CA VAL A 19 -24.07 -4.48 -5.81
C VAL A 19 -25.58 -4.41 -6.03
N VAL A 20 -25.98 -3.95 -7.22
CA VAL A 20 -27.38 -4.01 -7.67
C VAL A 20 -27.66 -5.38 -8.28
N VAL A 21 -28.58 -6.13 -7.69
CA VAL A 21 -29.17 -7.37 -8.24
C VAL A 21 -30.47 -6.99 -8.94
N SER A 22 -30.70 -7.47 -10.16
CA SER A 22 -31.93 -7.21 -10.92
C SER A 22 -32.64 -8.51 -11.23
N TYR A 23 -33.94 -8.57 -10.93
CA TYR A 23 -34.75 -9.77 -11.09
C TYR A 23 -35.61 -9.70 -12.37
N PRO A 24 -36.05 -10.85 -12.91
CA PRO A 24 -36.89 -10.89 -14.12
C PRO A 24 -38.25 -10.18 -13.97
N ASP A 25 -38.75 -10.03 -12.73
CA ASP A 25 -39.97 -9.29 -12.41
C ASP A 25 -39.78 -7.77 -12.42
N GLY A 26 -38.55 -7.30 -12.68
CA GLY A 26 -38.19 -5.89 -12.71
C GLY A 26 -37.79 -5.29 -11.36
N SER A 27 -37.88 -6.05 -10.26
CA SER A 27 -37.41 -5.61 -8.95
C SER A 27 -35.87 -5.57 -8.87
N LYS A 28 -35.36 -4.82 -7.88
CA LYS A 28 -33.92 -4.65 -7.64
C LYS A 28 -33.60 -4.68 -6.16
N ASP A 29 -32.50 -5.36 -5.83
CA ASP A 29 -31.90 -5.34 -4.49
C ASP A 29 -30.52 -4.67 -4.53
N GLU A 30 -30.22 -3.90 -3.49
CA GLU A 30 -28.92 -3.26 -3.30
C GLU A 30 -28.18 -3.91 -2.13
N VAL A 31 -27.06 -4.57 -2.42
CA VAL A 31 -26.24 -5.27 -1.43
C VAL A 31 -24.96 -4.49 -1.19
N PRO A 32 -24.73 -3.93 0.01
CA PRO A 32 -23.46 -3.30 0.35
C PRO A 32 -22.38 -4.36 0.54
N VAL A 33 -21.20 -4.12 -0.04
CA VAL A 33 -20.01 -4.97 0.11
C VAL A 33 -18.79 -4.11 0.41
N THR A 34 -17.78 -4.74 1.02
CA THR A 34 -16.47 -4.12 1.26
C THR A 34 -15.44 -4.80 0.38
N ILE A 35 -14.70 -4.00 -0.40
CA ILE A 35 -13.59 -4.46 -1.23
C ILE A 35 -12.30 -4.12 -0.51
N HIS A 36 -11.50 -5.14 -0.21
CA HIS A 36 -10.18 -4.95 0.39
C HIS A 36 -9.12 -4.82 -0.70
N VAL A 37 -8.58 -3.62 -0.88
CA VAL A 37 -7.54 -3.35 -1.87
C VAL A 37 -6.17 -3.47 -1.20
N THR A 38 -5.33 -4.39 -1.66
CA THR A 38 -3.97 -4.57 -1.14
C THR A 38 -2.96 -3.89 -2.06
N ASN A 39 -1.96 -3.21 -1.50
CA ASN A 39 -0.75 -2.86 -2.25
C ASN A 39 0.28 -3.99 -2.09
N PRO A 40 0.65 -4.71 -3.16
CA PRO A 40 1.62 -5.80 -3.06
C PRO A 40 3.06 -5.31 -2.82
N ALA A 41 3.35 -4.03 -3.04
CA ALA A 41 4.68 -3.48 -2.87
C ALA A 41 5.10 -3.46 -1.39
N THR A 42 6.24 -4.07 -1.11
CA THR A 42 6.91 -4.08 0.20
C THR A 42 7.64 -2.76 0.43
N ASP A 43 8.13 -2.53 1.66
CA ASP A 43 8.96 -1.34 1.92
C ASP A 43 10.30 -1.41 1.18
N ALA A 44 10.84 -2.60 0.96
CA ALA A 44 12.04 -2.79 0.13
C ALA A 44 11.81 -2.42 -1.35
N ASP A 45 10.57 -2.52 -1.85
CA ASP A 45 10.22 -2.08 -3.21
C ASP A 45 10.06 -0.55 -3.31
N LYS A 46 9.77 0.12 -2.18
CA LYS A 46 9.50 1.57 -2.11
C LYS A 46 10.73 2.40 -1.76
N TYR A 47 11.62 1.84 -0.95
CA TYR A 47 12.75 2.57 -0.37
C TYR A 47 14.07 1.92 -0.77
N THR A 48 14.96 2.72 -1.35
CA THR A 48 16.34 2.30 -1.66
C THR A 48 17.29 2.93 -0.66
N PRO A 49 17.98 2.14 0.19
CA PRO A 49 18.99 2.69 1.10
C PRO A 49 20.20 3.20 0.30
N GLU A 50 20.65 4.41 0.62
CA GLU A 50 21.90 4.97 0.13
C GLU A 50 23.01 4.70 1.13
N GLY A 51 24.06 3.99 0.70
CA GLY A 51 25.24 3.76 1.51
C GLY A 51 26.14 4.99 1.63
N GLN A 52 26.96 5.04 2.67
CA GLN A 52 28.05 5.99 2.84
C GLN A 52 29.22 5.38 3.64
N ASP A 53 30.39 6.01 3.52
CA ASP A 53 31.57 5.61 4.26
C ASP A 53 31.41 5.85 5.77
N VAL A 54 31.91 4.91 6.57
CA VAL A 54 31.95 5.02 8.04
C VAL A 54 33.39 4.90 8.51
N ASN A 55 33.90 5.92 9.18
CA ASN A 55 35.22 5.92 9.79
C ASN A 55 35.13 5.63 11.29
N THR A 56 35.90 4.65 11.76
CA THR A 56 36.03 4.30 13.18
C THR A 56 37.48 4.11 13.58
N LYS A 57 37.74 4.14 14.89
CA LYS A 57 39.08 3.87 15.42
C LYS A 57 39.34 2.36 15.45
N THR A 58 40.62 1.99 15.37
CA THR A 58 41.04 0.59 15.53
C THR A 58 40.54 0.02 16.86
N GLY A 59 39.84 -1.11 16.79
CA GLY A 59 39.26 -1.77 17.97
C GLY A 59 37.85 -1.30 18.36
N GLU A 60 37.31 -0.28 17.70
CA GLU A 60 35.91 0.15 17.87
C GLU A 60 35.03 -0.45 16.77
N LEU A 61 33.85 -0.94 17.14
CA LEU A 61 32.85 -1.43 16.19
C LEU A 61 31.96 -0.26 15.72
N PRO A 62 31.91 0.07 14.43
CA PRO A 62 30.99 1.09 13.91
C PRO A 62 29.52 0.72 14.12
N ASN A 63 28.69 1.74 14.31
CA ASN A 63 27.24 1.56 14.25
C ASN A 63 26.82 1.38 12.77
N PRO A 64 26.19 0.26 12.39
CA PRO A 64 25.77 0.02 11.00
C PRO A 64 24.79 1.07 10.49
N ALA A 65 24.00 1.69 11.38
CA ALA A 65 23.14 2.79 11.03
C ALA A 65 23.96 3.90 10.34
N ASP A 66 25.15 4.22 10.84
CA ASP A 66 25.99 5.30 10.30
C ASP A 66 26.43 5.08 8.85
N GLY A 67 26.35 3.86 8.34
CA GLY A 67 26.60 3.55 6.93
C GLY A 67 25.45 3.88 6.00
N ILE A 68 24.30 4.33 6.51
CA ILE A 68 23.14 4.70 5.70
C ILE A 68 22.99 6.21 5.69
N LYS A 69 23.05 6.81 4.50
CA LYS A 69 22.99 8.25 4.29
C LYS A 69 21.57 8.80 4.43
N ASN A 70 20.58 8.07 3.90
CA ASN A 70 19.16 8.47 3.87
C ASN A 70 18.34 7.83 5.00
N LYS A 71 18.92 7.68 6.20
CA LYS A 71 18.25 7.04 7.36
C LYS A 71 16.89 7.64 7.69
N SER A 72 16.76 8.96 7.61
CA SER A 72 15.52 9.67 7.94
C SER A 72 14.41 9.49 6.90
N ASP A 73 14.75 8.99 5.71
CA ASP A 73 13.82 8.74 4.61
C ASP A 73 13.34 7.28 4.59
N LEU A 74 13.92 6.42 5.43
CA LEU A 74 13.49 5.04 5.63
C LEU A 74 12.43 4.97 6.75
N PRO A 75 11.42 4.08 6.62
CA PRO A 75 10.38 3.89 7.62
C PRO A 75 10.87 3.21 8.91
#